data_AF-A0A2N0V8H1-F1
#
_entry.id   AF-A0A2N0V8H1-F1
#
_cell.length_a   1.000
_cell.length_b   1.000
_cell.length_c   1.000
_cell.angle_alpha   90.00
_cell.angle_beta   90.00
_cell.angle_gamma   90.00
#
_symmetry.space_group_name_H-M   'P 1'
#
loop_
_entity.id
_entity.type
_entity.pdbx_description
1 polymer ?
#
loop_
_entity_poly.entity_id
_entity_poly.type
_entity_poly.pdbx_seq_one_letter_code
_entity_poly.pdbx_strand_id
1 'polypeptide(L)'
;MTLKSLILLVLAESLLSACSFMEPHAMDTDLAIQHETLAKHFQDEANELQTKIEEHKKFLSRFDSQRYVYGRHANDLKAHSQEVIDLYQQAVTANRDMAEMLREADH
;
A
#
# COMPACT_ATOMS: atom_id res chain seq x y z
N MET A 1 -61.38 -11.92 6.27
CA MET A 1 -60.30 -11.03 6.75
C MET A 1 -60.91 -9.69 7.13
N THR A 2 -60.67 -9.21 8.35
CA THR A 2 -61.21 -7.92 8.79
C THR A 2 -60.34 -6.78 8.25
N LEU A 3 -60.95 -5.62 7.97
CA LEU A 3 -60.26 -4.43 7.43
C LEU A 3 -59.04 -4.02 8.28
N LYS A 4 -59.09 -4.28 9.58
CA LYS A 4 -57.97 -4.07 10.52
C LYS A 4 -56.77 -4.99 10.24
N SER A 5 -57.00 -6.25 9.88
CA SER A 5 -55.91 -7.18 9.51
C SER A 5 -55.25 -6.79 8.18
N LEU A 6 -55.98 -6.21 7.24
CA LEU A 6 -55.43 -5.75 5.96
C LEU A 6 -54.53 -4.53 6.15
N ILE A 7 -54.93 -3.58 7.00
CA ILE A 7 -54.14 -2.37 7.30
C ILE A 7 -52.82 -2.72 8.01
N LEU A 8 -52.86 -3.69 8.94
CA LEU A 8 -51.66 -4.13 9.66
C LEU A 8 -50.65 -4.83 8.74
N LEU A 9 -51.10 -5.54 7.71
CA LEU A 9 -50.24 -6.27 6.79
C LEU A 9 -49.52 -5.33 5.80
N VAL A 10 -50.21 -4.29 5.32
CA VAL A 10 -49.63 -3.26 4.44
C VAL A 10 -48.57 -2.41 5.16
N LEU A 11 -48.73 -2.13 6.46
CA LEU A 11 -47.73 -1.39 7.22
C LEU A 11 -46.41 -2.16 7.36
N ALA A 12 -46.47 -3.49 7.51
CA ALA A 12 -45.29 -4.34 7.67
C ALA A 12 -44.44 -4.42 6.39
N GLU A 13 -45.07 -4.40 5.22
CA GLU A 13 -44.38 -4.45 3.92
C GLU A 13 -43.60 -3.15 3.62
N SER A 14 -44.12 -2.00 4.08
CA SER A 14 -43.45 -0.70 3.90
C SER A 14 -42.14 -0.55 4.69
N LEU A 15 -41.94 -1.34 5.73
CA LEU A 15 -40.73 -1.33 6.57
C LEU A 15 -39.59 -2.18 5.99
N LEU A 16 -39.88 -3.15 5.10
CA LEU A 16 -38.85 -3.97 4.46
C LEU A 16 -38.22 -3.30 3.24
N SER A 17 -38.96 -2.44 2.53
CA SER A 17 -38.46 -1.79 1.31
C SER A 17 -37.49 -0.64 1.55
N ALA A 18 -37.28 -0.20 2.80
CA ALA A 18 -36.34 0.87 3.14
C ALA A 18 -34.88 0.38 3.18
N CYS A 19 -34.62 -0.93 3.21
CA CYS A 19 -33.27 -1.50 3.29
C CYS A 19 -32.80 -2.18 1.98
N SER A 20 -33.56 -2.07 0.89
CA SER A 20 -33.23 -2.72 -0.39
C SER A 20 -32.68 -1.76 -1.46
N PHE A 21 -32.48 -0.47 -1.14
CA PHE A 21 -31.80 0.47 -2.03
C PHE A 21 -30.39 0.75 -1.52
N MET A 22 -29.51 -0.21 -1.76
CA MET A 22 -28.06 0.02 -1.73
C MET A 22 -27.56 -0.42 -3.12
N GLU A 23 -27.91 0.38 -4.13
CA GLU A 23 -27.13 0.38 -5.37
C GLU A 23 -25.72 0.84 -5.00
N PRO A 24 -24.66 0.24 -5.58
CA PRO A 24 -23.30 0.76 -5.42
C PRO A 24 -23.32 2.23 -5.81
N HIS A 25 -23.18 3.11 -4.82
CA HIS A 25 -23.24 4.54 -5.08
C HIS A 25 -21.92 4.92 -5.77
N ALA A 26 -21.94 5.83 -6.73
CA ALA A 26 -20.74 6.29 -7.45
C ALA A 26 -19.57 6.71 -6.51
N MET A 27 -19.88 7.04 -5.25
CA MET A 27 -18.93 7.29 -4.17
C MET A 27 -18.03 6.08 -3.82
N ASP A 28 -18.57 4.86 -3.79
CA ASP A 28 -17.80 3.65 -3.48
C ASP A 28 -16.80 3.32 -4.60
N THR A 29 -17.16 3.68 -5.84
CA THR A 29 -16.31 3.46 -7.01
C THR A 29 -15.15 4.46 -7.07
N ASP A 30 -15.39 5.72 -6.68
CA ASP A 30 -14.34 6.75 -6.58
C ASP A 30 -13.31 6.39 -5.49
N LEU A 31 -13.78 5.87 -4.35
CA LEU A 31 -12.90 5.44 -3.26
C LEU A 31 -11.99 4.27 -3.65
N ALA A 32 -12.53 3.23 -4.30
CA ALA A 32 -11.74 2.10 -4.79
C ALA A 32 -10.67 2.53 -5.82
N ILE A 33 -11.00 3.48 -6.71
CA ILE A 33 -10.01 4.04 -7.65
C ILE A 33 -8.90 4.80 -6.92
N GLN A 34 -9.24 5.53 -5.85
CA GLN A 34 -8.25 6.23 -5.03
C GLN A 34 -7.33 5.26 -4.28
N HIS A 35 -7.87 4.21 -3.68
CA HIS A 35 -7.09 3.16 -3.03
C HIS A 35 -6.14 2.46 -4.00
N GLU A 36 -6.60 2.05 -5.19
CA GLU A 36 -5.74 1.43 -6.20
C GLU A 36 -4.64 2.38 -6.69
N THR A 37 -4.97 3.66 -6.91
CA THR A 37 -3.98 4.67 -7.31
C THR A 37 -2.90 4.84 -6.24
N LEU A 38 -3.29 4.88 -4.96
CA LEU A 38 -2.36 5.03 -3.85
C LEU A 38 -1.54 3.75 -3.61
N ALA A 39 -2.14 2.57 -3.78
CA ALA A 39 -1.45 1.29 -3.71
C ALA A 39 -0.36 1.20 -4.79
N LYS A 40 -0.68 1.64 -6.01
CA LYS A 40 0.28 1.73 -7.11
C LYS A 40 1.43 2.68 -6.79
N HIS A 41 1.15 3.85 -6.20
CA HIS A 41 2.19 4.79 -5.80
C HIS A 41 3.22 4.15 -4.85
N PHE A 42 2.75 3.55 -3.75
CA PHE A 42 3.66 2.89 -2.80
C PHE A 42 4.40 1.69 -3.43
N GLN A 43 3.74 0.94 -4.31
CA GLN A 43 4.39 -0.14 -5.05
C GLN A 43 5.53 0.38 -5.95
N ASP A 44 5.30 1.49 -6.65
CA ASP A 44 6.28 2.11 -7.53
C ASP A 44 7.45 2.71 -6.73
N GLU A 45 7.19 3.34 -5.57
CA GLU A 45 8.24 3.79 -4.64
C GLU A 45 9.09 2.63 -4.10
N ALA A 46 8.47 1.49 -3.74
CA ALA A 46 9.19 0.30 -3.32
C ALA A 46 10.13 -0.22 -4.42
N ASN A 47 9.70 -0.16 -5.69
CA ASN A 47 10.51 -0.59 -6.83
C ASN A 47 11.69 0.36 -7.09
N GLU A 48 11.49 1.67 -6.93
CA GLU A 48 12.56 2.67 -7.03
C GLU A 48 13.61 2.45 -5.93
N LEU A 49 13.17 2.27 -4.68
CA LEU A 49 14.06 2.00 -3.56
C LEU A 49 14.84 0.68 -3.74
N GLN A 50 14.19 -0.35 -4.29
CA GLN A 50 14.87 -1.60 -4.64
C GLN A 50 15.99 -1.38 -5.66
N THR A 51 15.78 -0.50 -6.64
CA THR A 51 16.81 -0.13 -7.62
C THR A 51 17.99 0.58 -6.93
N LYS A 52 17.70 1.52 -6.03
CA LYS A 52 18.74 2.22 -5.25
C LYS A 52 19.52 1.28 -4.34
N ILE A 53 18.88 0.27 -3.74
CA ILE A 53 19.58 -0.77 -2.97
C ILE A 53 20.64 -1.47 -3.85
N GLU A 54 20.30 -1.83 -5.08
CA GLU A 54 21.24 -2.48 -6.00
C GLU A 54 22.40 -1.55 -6.41
N GLU A 55 22.17 -0.25 -6.50
CA GLU A 55 23.24 0.74 -6.70
C GLU A 55 24.19 0.82 -5.50
N HIS A 56 23.66 0.89 -4.28
CA HIS A 56 24.49 0.91 -3.07
C HIS A 56 25.27 -0.40 -2.87
N LYS A 57 24.70 -1.57 -3.25
CA LYS A 57 25.43 -2.84 -3.26
C LYS A 57 26.63 -2.81 -4.21
N LYS A 58 26.53 -2.12 -5.36
CA LYS A 58 27.67 -1.90 -6.27
C LYS A 58 28.74 -1.02 -5.63
N PHE A 59 28.34 0.00 -4.85
CA PHE A 59 29.29 0.83 -4.10
C PHE A 59 30.01 0.03 -3.02
N LEU A 60 29.30 -0.78 -2.23
CA LEU A 60 29.91 -1.70 -1.26
C LEU A 60 30.98 -2.59 -1.89
N SER A 61 30.63 -3.24 -3.01
CA SER A 61 31.57 -4.09 -3.76
C SER A 61 32.81 -3.31 -4.24
N ARG A 62 32.63 -2.06 -4.67
CA ARG A 62 33.74 -1.19 -5.08
C ARG A 62 34.62 -0.79 -3.89
N PHE A 63 34.03 -0.42 -2.77
CA PHE A 63 34.78 -0.06 -1.56
C PHE A 63 35.59 -1.25 -1.04
N ASP A 64 35.07 -2.48 -1.15
CA ASP A 64 35.78 -3.70 -0.76
C ASP A 64 36.91 -4.08 -1.73
N SER A 65 36.65 -4.01 -3.05
CA SER A 65 37.61 -4.43 -4.09
C SER A 65 38.68 -3.38 -4.39
N GLN A 66 38.39 -2.10 -4.18
CA GLN A 66 39.28 -0.98 -4.50
C GLN A 66 39.67 -0.19 -3.24
N ARG A 67 39.85 -0.86 -2.10
CA ARG A 67 40.23 -0.22 -0.82
C ARG A 67 41.43 0.74 -0.94
N TYR A 68 42.39 0.44 -1.83
CA TYR A 68 43.55 1.30 -2.08
C TYR A 68 43.19 2.69 -2.65
N VAL A 69 42.07 2.82 -3.36
CA VAL A 69 41.58 4.09 -3.92
C VAL A 69 41.04 5.00 -2.81
N TYR A 70 40.35 4.41 -1.85
CA TYR A 70 39.65 5.14 -0.78
C TYR A 70 40.47 5.27 0.51
N GLY A 71 41.57 4.51 0.62
CA GLY A 71 42.49 4.58 1.75
C GLY A 71 41.79 4.32 3.09
N ARG A 72 42.03 5.21 4.06
CA ARG A 72 41.45 5.07 5.41
C ARG A 72 39.92 5.22 5.45
N HIS A 73 39.31 5.88 4.45
CA HIS A 73 37.87 6.11 4.41
C HIS A 73 37.06 4.93 3.85
N ALA A 74 37.72 3.88 3.34
CA ALA A 74 37.01 2.74 2.75
C ALA A 74 36.02 2.09 3.72
N ASN A 75 36.38 1.98 5.00
CA ASN A 75 35.51 1.41 6.03
C ASN A 75 34.31 2.31 6.35
N ASP A 76 34.52 3.62 6.43
CA ASP A 76 33.44 4.59 6.70
C ASP A 76 32.43 4.61 5.55
N LEU A 77 32.91 4.63 4.30
CA LEU A 77 32.07 4.57 3.10
C LEU A 77 31.28 3.27 3.00
N LYS A 78 31.90 2.16 3.42
CA LYS A 78 31.24 0.87 3.52
C LYS A 78 30.13 0.89 4.57
N ALA A 79 30.43 1.35 5.78
CA ALA A 79 29.45 1.45 6.86
C ALA A 79 28.26 2.32 6.47
N HIS A 80 28.52 3.49 5.89
CA HIS A 80 27.47 4.39 5.41
C HIS A 80 26.61 3.74 4.32
N SER A 81 27.21 3.06 3.34
CA SER A 81 26.43 2.39 2.28
C SER A 81 25.59 1.23 2.80
N GLN A 82 26.09 0.50 3.82
CA GLN A 82 25.32 -0.54 4.49
C GLN A 82 24.11 0.05 5.22
N GLU A 83 24.30 1.14 5.96
CA GLU A 83 23.20 1.83 6.65
C GLU A 83 22.13 2.31 5.66
N VAL A 84 22.53 2.90 4.53
CA VAL A 84 21.58 3.32 3.49
C VAL A 84 20.81 2.12 2.90
N ILE A 85 21.48 0.98 2.67
CA ILE A 85 20.80 -0.24 2.22
C ILE A 85 19.78 -0.71 3.25
N ASP A 86 20.14 -0.74 4.52
CA ASP A 86 19.26 -1.22 5.59
C ASP A 86 18.03 -0.31 5.76
N LEU A 87 18.21 1.01 5.64
CA LEU A 87 17.12 1.99 5.66
C LEU A 87 16.19 1.82 4.45
N TYR A 88 16.75 1.64 3.25
CA TYR A 88 15.95 1.43 2.05
C TYR A 88 15.22 0.09 2.09
N GLN A 89 15.80 -0.96 2.66
CA GLN A 89 15.09 -2.24 2.83
C GLN A 89 13.87 -2.10 3.73
N GLN A 90 14.01 -1.38 4.86
CA GLN A 90 12.88 -1.08 5.74
C GLN A 90 11.80 -0.27 5.01
N ALA A 91 12.19 0.74 4.23
CA ALA A 91 11.26 1.53 3.44
C ALA A 91 10.60 0.70 2.33
N VAL A 92 11.30 -0.23 1.67
CA VAL A 92 10.71 -1.16 0.69
C VAL A 92 9.63 -2.01 1.34
N THR A 93 9.89 -2.57 2.52
CA THR A 93 8.90 -3.37 3.27
C THR A 93 7.69 -2.51 3.62
N ALA A 94 7.90 -1.35 4.26
CA ALA A 94 6.80 -0.47 4.65
C ALA A 94 5.92 -0.03 3.46
N ASN A 95 6.54 0.28 2.31
CA ASN A 95 5.80 0.64 1.10
C ASN A 95 5.00 -0.53 0.52
N ARG A 96 5.54 -1.75 0.56
CA ARG A 96 4.80 -2.95 0.12
C ARG A 96 3.63 -3.24 1.05
N ASP A 97 3.83 -3.14 2.36
CA ASP A 97 2.78 -3.35 3.36
C ASP A 97 1.65 -2.32 3.16
N MET A 98 1.97 -1.06 2.91
CA MET A 98 0.98 -0.02 2.61
C MET A 98 0.21 -0.31 1.32
N ALA A 99 0.90 -0.75 0.27
CA ALA A 99 0.26 -1.12 -1.00
C ALA A 99 -0.66 -2.34 -0.85
N GLU A 100 -0.29 -3.31 -0.02
CA GLU A 100 -1.12 -4.48 0.29
C GLU A 100 -2.36 -4.10 1.10
N MET A 101 -2.20 -3.33 2.18
CA MET A 101 -3.32 -2.85 3.00
C MET A 101 -4.38 -2.09 2.20
N LEU A 102 -3.95 -1.25 1.23
CA LEU A 102 -4.88 -0.51 0.37
C LEU A 102 -5.65 -1.40 -0.59
N ARG A 103 -5.04 -2.49 -1.08
CA ARG A 103 -5.72 -3.47 -1.95
C ARG A 103 -6.67 -4.36 -1.17
N GLU A 104 -6.30 -4.76 0.04
CA GLU A 104 -7.17 -5.54 0.93
C GLU A 104 -8.39 -4.75 1.39
N ALA A 105 -8.28 -3.42 1.51
CA ALA A 105 -9.41 -2.55 1.88
C ALA A 105 -10.52 -2.50 0.80
N ASP A 106 -10.22 -2.90 -0.44
CA ASP A 106 -11.17 -2.95 -1.56
C ASP A 106 -11.76 -4.36 -1.81
N HIS A 107 -11.41 -5.37 -0.98
CA HIS A 107 -11.89 -6.76 -1.05
C HIS A 107 -12.93 -7.08 0.02
#